data_AF-A0A549SRM7-F1
#
_entry.id   AF-A0A549SRM7-F1
#
_cell.length_a   1.000
_cell.length_b   1.000
_cell.length_c   1.000
_cell.angle_alpha   90.00
_cell.angle_beta   90.00
_cell.angle_gamma   90.00
#
_symmetry.space_group_name_H-M   'P 1'
#
loop_
_entity.id
_entity.type
_entity.pdbx_description
1 polymer ?
#
loop_
_entity_poly.entity_id
_entity_poly.type
_entity_poly.pdbx_seq_one_letter_code
_entity_poly.pdbx_strand_id
1 'polypeptide(L)'
;MRVFAIFSLLILAGCTETSTMRMSSNELIINTSAEPICGGTGAAKVAQQMAAVETLRNGFDSYIIMAADQQNNVSVVQTPGSYTTYGHVNRYGNYNSFSANTYYTPGMTYTTGSHDQQLAIRMFRRGEPGSARAIPAKDVLGPKWASKVKTGVATCVDD
;
A
#
# COMPACT_ATOMS: atom_id res chain seq x y z
N MET A 1 27.60 4.44 32.59
CA MET A 1 26.14 4.13 32.62
C MET A 1 25.38 5.26 31.94
N ARG A 2 24.54 4.89 30.95
CA ARG A 2 23.37 5.64 30.44
C ARG A 2 23.62 6.85 29.53
N VAL A 3 23.97 6.57 28.27
CA VAL A 3 23.57 7.38 27.13
C VAL A 3 22.30 6.73 26.57
N PHE A 4 21.15 7.35 26.81
CA PHE A 4 19.86 6.94 26.27
C PHE A 4 19.85 7.23 24.76
N ALA A 5 20.27 6.25 23.97
CA ALA A 5 20.01 6.21 22.54
C ALA A 5 18.50 5.96 22.34
N ILE A 6 17.72 7.03 22.30
CA ILE A 6 16.34 7.01 21.81
C ILE A 6 16.46 6.86 20.29
N PHE A 7 16.67 5.60 19.87
CA PHE A 7 16.59 5.19 18.48
C PHE A 7 15.12 5.30 18.09
N SER A 8 14.81 6.40 17.41
CA SER A 8 13.49 6.71 16.89
C SER A 8 12.96 5.51 16.12
N LEU A 9 11.94 4.86 16.66
CA LEU A 9 11.14 3.85 15.99
C LEU A 9 10.40 4.57 14.87
N LEU A 10 11.04 4.66 13.70
CA LEU A 10 10.45 5.17 12.47
C LEU A 10 9.33 4.20 12.11
N ILE A 11 8.12 4.49 12.58
CA ILE A 11 6.91 3.80 12.15
C ILE A 11 6.86 4.01 10.64
N LEU A 12 7.09 2.94 9.87
CA LEU A 12 6.88 2.89 8.43
C LEU A 12 5.37 3.08 8.22
N ALA A 13 4.93 4.34 8.24
CA ALA A 13 3.63 4.71 7.76
C ALA A 13 3.66 4.44 6.26
N GLY A 14 3.07 3.33 5.83
CA GLY A 14 2.72 3.13 4.42
C GLY A 14 1.71 4.21 4.08
N CYS A 15 2.15 5.23 3.37
CA CYS A 15 1.36 6.30 2.84
C CYS A 15 0.39 5.71 1.81
N THR A 16 -0.87 6.08 1.95
CA THR A 16 -1.89 5.76 0.96
C THR A 16 -2.47 7.08 0.47
N GLU A 17 -2.58 7.23 -0.84
CA GLU A 17 -3.28 8.34 -1.46
C GLU A 17 -4.71 7.89 -1.74
N THR A 18 -5.70 8.70 -1.37
CA THR A 18 -7.10 8.39 -1.67
C THR A 18 -7.79 9.60 -2.27
N SER A 19 -8.47 9.40 -3.40
CA SER A 19 -9.33 10.39 -4.04
C SER A 19 -10.79 9.91 -4.07
N THR A 20 -11.72 10.84 -3.95
CA THR A 20 -13.16 10.55 -3.88
C THR A 20 -13.90 11.35 -4.95
N MET A 21 -14.81 10.69 -5.66
CA MET A 21 -15.63 11.29 -6.71
C MET A 21 -17.10 10.98 -6.44
N ARG A 22 -17.92 12.01 -6.28
CA ARG A 22 -19.37 11.82 -6.06
C ARG A 22 -20.05 11.56 -7.41
N MET A 23 -20.73 10.42 -7.53
CA MET A 23 -21.53 10.07 -8.72
C MET A 23 -22.96 10.61 -8.61
N SER A 24 -23.54 10.54 -7.41
CA SER A 24 -24.90 11.01 -7.14
C SER A 24 -25.03 11.41 -5.67
N SER A 25 -26.21 11.83 -5.22
CA SER A 25 -26.39 12.23 -3.81
C SER A 25 -26.13 11.10 -2.82
N ASN A 26 -26.21 9.84 -3.25
CA ASN A 26 -26.00 8.65 -2.41
C ASN A 26 -24.96 7.68 -2.99
N GLU A 27 -24.23 8.03 -4.05
CA GLU A 27 -23.21 7.16 -4.65
C GLU A 27 -21.88 7.91 -4.80
N LEU A 28 -20.79 7.21 -4.50
CA LEU A 28 -19.44 7.74 -4.63
C LEU A 28 -18.47 6.65 -5.09
N ILE A 29 -17.44 7.08 -5.80
CA ILE A 29 -16.28 6.27 -6.16
C ILE A 29 -15.12 6.71 -5.29
N ILE A 30 -14.39 5.74 -4.74
CA ILE A 30 -13.15 5.92 -3.99
C ILE A 30 -12.05 5.22 -4.73
N ASN A 31 -11.00 5.96 -5.03
CA ASN A 31 -9.78 5.42 -5.59
C ASN A 31 -8.68 5.56 -4.53
N THR A 32 -8.17 4.43 -4.06
CA THR A 32 -7.09 4.35 -3.09
C THR A 32 -5.87 3.76 -3.77
N SER A 33 -4.75 4.48 -3.77
CA SER A 33 -3.44 3.99 -4.17
C SER A 33 -2.61 3.76 -2.92
N ALA A 34 -2.21 2.51 -2.69
CA ALA A 34 -1.39 2.14 -1.55
C ALA A 34 0.02 1.75 -1.99
N GLU A 35 1.03 2.11 -1.19
CA GLU A 35 2.41 1.72 -1.45
C GLU A 35 2.59 0.19 -1.54
N PRO A 36 3.64 -0.31 -2.21
CA PRO A 36 3.88 -1.75 -2.38
C PRO A 36 3.94 -2.52 -1.06
N ILE A 37 4.38 -1.86 0.01
CA ILE A 37 4.48 -2.43 1.36
C ILE A 37 3.12 -2.80 1.96
N CYS A 38 2.04 -2.13 1.54
CA CYS A 38 0.70 -2.38 2.06
C CYS A 38 0.11 -3.71 1.56
N GLY A 39 0.63 -4.25 0.45
CA GLY A 39 0.04 -5.40 -0.23
C GLY A 39 -1.39 -5.14 -0.75
N GLY A 40 -1.92 -6.09 -1.51
CA GLY A 40 -3.31 -6.01 -2.01
C GLY A 40 -4.35 -6.00 -0.88
N THR A 41 -4.12 -6.78 0.19
CA THR A 41 -5.04 -6.88 1.33
C THR A 41 -5.06 -5.60 2.17
N GLY A 42 -3.90 -4.99 2.43
CA GLY A 42 -3.84 -3.72 3.18
C GLY A 42 -4.46 -2.59 2.38
N ALA A 43 -4.23 -2.54 1.06
CA ALA A 43 -4.89 -1.58 0.17
C ALA A 43 -6.42 -1.73 0.21
N ALA A 44 -6.94 -2.96 0.13
CA ALA A 44 -8.37 -3.23 0.22
C ALA A 44 -8.96 -2.82 1.59
N LYS A 45 -8.25 -3.09 2.69
CA LYS A 45 -8.65 -2.68 4.04
C LYS A 45 -8.74 -1.15 4.14
N VAL A 46 -7.74 -0.42 3.65
CA VAL A 46 -7.75 1.05 3.65
C VAL A 46 -8.88 1.59 2.80
N ALA A 47 -9.08 1.06 1.59
CA ALA A 47 -10.17 1.48 0.71
C ALA A 47 -11.56 1.28 1.37
N GLN A 48 -11.77 0.16 2.05
CA GLN A 48 -13.00 -0.10 2.82
C GLN A 48 -13.17 0.85 4.00
N GLN A 49 -12.10 1.16 4.74
CA GLN A 49 -12.17 2.13 5.83
C GLN A 49 -12.44 3.54 5.29
N MET A 50 -11.87 3.91 4.15
CA MET A 50 -12.14 5.19 3.49
C MET A 50 -13.61 5.27 3.01
N ALA A 51 -14.16 4.17 2.49
CA ALA A 51 -15.60 4.07 2.18
C ALA A 51 -16.48 4.33 3.41
N ALA A 52 -16.11 3.76 4.55
CA ALA A 52 -16.82 4.01 5.80
C ALA A 52 -16.69 5.47 6.28
N VAL A 53 -15.49 6.06 6.19
CA VAL A 53 -15.25 7.46 6.55
C VAL A 53 -16.09 8.39 5.70
N GLU A 54 -16.08 8.22 4.38
CA GLU A 54 -16.85 9.06 3.46
C GLU A 54 -18.34 8.87 3.67
N THR A 55 -18.82 7.65 3.92
CA THR A 55 -20.23 7.41 4.26
C THR A 55 -20.67 8.25 5.45
N LEU A 56 -19.87 8.27 6.52
CA LEU A 56 -20.18 9.06 7.73
C LEU A 56 -20.03 10.57 7.49
N ARG A 57 -19.03 11.01 6.72
CA ARG A 57 -18.84 12.43 6.35
C ARG A 57 -20.02 12.98 5.56
N ASN A 58 -20.62 12.14 4.71
CA ASN A 58 -21.79 12.49 3.91
C ASN A 58 -23.12 12.38 4.69
N GLY A 59 -23.09 12.01 5.98
CA GLY A 59 -24.26 11.94 6.85
C GLY A 59 -25.11 10.67 6.67
N PHE A 60 -24.53 9.60 6.12
CA PHE A 60 -25.16 8.29 5.99
C PHE A 60 -24.67 7.33 7.08
N ASP A 61 -25.42 6.26 7.33
CA ASP A 61 -25.12 5.31 8.42
C ASP A 61 -24.43 4.04 7.90
N SER A 62 -24.73 3.64 6.67
CA SER A 62 -24.33 2.35 6.09
C SER A 62 -24.11 2.46 4.59
N TYR A 63 -23.35 1.54 4.00
CA TYR A 63 -23.08 1.53 2.55
C TYR A 63 -23.03 0.11 1.98
N ILE A 64 -23.23 0.00 0.67
CA ILE A 64 -23.03 -1.23 -0.12
C ILE A 64 -21.99 -0.94 -1.18
N ILE A 65 -21.07 -1.88 -1.38
CA ILE A 65 -20.11 -1.83 -2.48
C ILE A 65 -20.84 -2.30 -3.76
N MET A 66 -20.99 -1.40 -4.72
CA MET A 66 -21.65 -1.62 -6.00
C MET A 66 -20.68 -2.20 -7.03
N ALA A 67 -19.44 -1.72 -7.02
CA ALA A 67 -18.35 -2.23 -7.84
C ALA A 67 -17.02 -2.12 -7.08
N ALA A 68 -16.14 -3.08 -7.33
CA ALA A 68 -14.77 -3.08 -6.83
C ALA A 68 -13.84 -3.44 -7.97
N ASP A 69 -12.79 -2.67 -8.15
CA ASP A 69 -11.71 -2.93 -9.10
C ASP A 69 -10.36 -2.89 -8.39
N GLN A 70 -9.44 -3.73 -8.82
CA GLN A 70 -8.11 -3.89 -8.23
C GLN A 70 -7.06 -3.88 -9.33
N GLN A 71 -6.04 -3.05 -9.14
CA GLN A 71 -4.85 -3.03 -9.97
C GLN A 71 -3.61 -3.25 -9.13
N ASN A 72 -2.68 -4.06 -9.67
CA ASN A 72 -1.35 -4.27 -9.10
C ASN A 72 -0.32 -3.94 -10.17
N ASN A 73 0.45 -2.90 -9.94
CA ASN A 73 1.53 -2.48 -10.83
C ASN A 73 2.91 -2.56 -10.14
N VAL A 74 3.00 -3.30 -9.02
CA VAL A 74 4.24 -3.46 -8.26
C VAL A 74 5.29 -4.18 -9.10
N SER A 75 6.45 -3.55 -9.23
CA SER A 75 7.59 -4.09 -9.97
C SER A 75 8.89 -3.90 -9.20
N VAL A 76 9.84 -4.82 -9.41
CA VAL A 76 11.16 -4.77 -8.80
C VAL A 76 12.17 -4.43 -9.89
N VAL A 77 12.83 -3.29 -9.75
CA VAL A 77 13.88 -2.84 -10.66
C VAL A 77 15.22 -2.97 -9.95
N GLN A 78 16.19 -3.60 -10.60
CA GLN A 78 17.55 -3.73 -10.08
C GLN A 78 18.47 -2.69 -10.73
N THR A 79 19.30 -2.01 -9.93
CA THR A 79 20.36 -1.16 -10.47
C THR A 79 21.47 -1.99 -11.11
N PRO A 80 22.24 -1.40 -12.04
CA PRO A 80 23.40 -2.08 -12.60
C PRO A 80 24.35 -2.58 -11.50
N GLY A 81 24.73 -3.86 -11.58
CA GLY A 81 25.75 -4.45 -10.74
C GLY A 81 27.16 -4.18 -11.26
N SER A 82 28.18 -4.59 -10.50
CA SER A 82 29.58 -4.55 -10.90
C SER A 82 30.14 -5.96 -11.09
N TYR A 83 31.03 -6.10 -12.06
CA TYR A 83 31.82 -7.31 -12.26
C TYR A 83 33.26 -7.04 -11.86
N THR A 84 33.80 -7.88 -10.99
CA THR A 84 35.21 -7.79 -10.62
C THR A 84 35.90 -9.08 -11.02
N THR A 85 36.75 -9.00 -12.05
CA THR A 85 37.52 -10.14 -12.55
C THR A 85 38.94 -10.08 -12.00
N TYR A 86 39.33 -11.09 -11.23
CA TYR A 86 40.70 -11.29 -10.78
C TYR A 86 41.32 -12.43 -11.58
N GLY A 87 42.38 -12.12 -12.33
CA GLY A 87 43.14 -13.11 -13.09
C GLY A 87 44.59 -13.13 -12.66
N HIS A 88 45.19 -14.31 -12.70
CA HIS A 88 46.63 -14.46 -12.62
C HIS A 88 47.14 -15.18 -13.87
N VAL A 89 48.28 -14.72 -14.36
CA VAL A 89 49.01 -15.35 -15.45
C VAL A 89 50.11 -16.17 -14.82
N ASN A 90 50.14 -17.48 -15.09
CA ASN A 90 51.24 -18.34 -14.70
C ASN A 90 52.08 -18.67 -15.93
N ARG A 91 53.37 -18.35 -15.88
CA ARG A 91 54.31 -18.56 -16.99
C ARG A 91 55.27 -19.67 -16.63
N TYR A 92 55.20 -20.77 -17.35
CA TYR A 92 56.12 -21.90 -17.20
C TYR A 92 56.81 -22.20 -18.54
N GLY A 93 58.09 -21.88 -18.64
CA GLY A 93 58.85 -21.97 -19.89
C GLY A 93 58.30 -21.02 -20.97
N ASN A 94 57.95 -21.58 -22.13
CA ASN A 94 57.38 -20.86 -23.29
C ASN A 94 55.83 -20.91 -23.34
N TYR A 95 55.18 -21.48 -22.31
CA TYR A 95 53.73 -21.56 -22.22
C TYR A 95 53.20 -20.58 -21.16
N ASN A 96 52.15 -19.84 -21.52
CA ASN A 96 51.41 -18.96 -20.62
C ASN A 96 50.04 -19.59 -20.34
N SER A 97 49.71 -19.84 -19.08
CA SER A 97 48.34 -20.16 -18.67
C SER A 97 47.72 -18.95 -17.98
N PHE A 98 46.50 -18.61 -18.38
CA PHE A 98 45.73 -17.51 -17.79
C PHE A 98 44.53 -18.13 -17.09
N SER A 99 44.37 -17.85 -15.80
CA SER A 99 43.20 -18.24 -15.03
C SER A 99 42.61 -17.00 -14.38
N ALA A 100 41.32 -16.78 -14.64
CA ALA A 100 40.58 -15.66 -14.10
C ALA A 100 39.27 -16.11 -13.46
N ASN A 101 38.99 -15.54 -12.28
CA ASN A 101 37.73 -15.67 -11.57
C ASN A 101 36.98 -14.34 -11.65
N THR A 102 35.74 -14.38 -12.12
CA THR A 102 34.87 -13.21 -12.18
C THR A 102 33.83 -13.30 -11.07
N TYR A 103 33.80 -12.31 -10.18
CA TYR A 103 32.78 -12.14 -9.16
C TYR A 103 31.74 -11.13 -9.65
N TYR A 104 30.47 -11.53 -9.65
CA TYR A 104 29.35 -10.64 -9.93
C TYR A 104 28.77 -10.11 -8.63
N THR A 105 28.80 -8.80 -8.45
CA THR A 105 28.13 -8.11 -7.35
C THR A 105 26.86 -7.46 -7.88
N PRO A 106 25.67 -8.04 -7.60
CA PRO A 106 24.41 -7.48 -8.04
C PRO A 106 24.19 -6.07 -7.46
N GLY A 107 23.63 -5.17 -8.26
CA GLY A 107 23.17 -3.86 -7.79
C GLY A 107 21.96 -3.99 -6.86
N MET A 108 21.65 -2.92 -6.12
CA MET A 108 20.50 -2.86 -5.22
C MET A 108 19.19 -2.98 -6.00
N THR A 109 18.19 -3.60 -5.38
CA THR A 109 16.82 -3.65 -5.92
C THR A 109 15.97 -2.57 -5.29
N TYR A 110 15.11 -1.94 -6.09
CA TYR A 110 14.08 -1.01 -5.67
C TYR A 110 12.71 -1.53 -6.09
N THR A 111 11.78 -1.58 -5.15
CA THR A 111 10.38 -1.88 -5.43
C THR A 111 9.66 -0.59 -5.76
N THR A 112 8.99 -0.54 -6.90
CA THR A 112 8.20 0.59 -7.38
C THR A 112 6.77 0.14 -7.69
N GLY A 113 5.86 1.09 -7.87
CA GLY A 113 4.44 0.84 -8.09
C GLY A 113 3.58 0.99 -6.84
N SER A 114 2.37 0.47 -6.90
CA SER A 114 1.28 0.61 -5.97
C SER A 114 0.29 -0.55 -6.10
N HIS A 115 -0.49 -0.74 -5.03
CA HIS A 115 -1.73 -1.49 -5.04
C HIS A 115 -2.89 -0.52 -5.10
N ASP A 116 -3.57 -0.47 -6.24
CA ASP A 116 -4.69 0.45 -6.44
C ASP A 116 -6.00 -0.31 -6.22
N GLN A 117 -6.93 0.35 -5.54
CA GLN A 117 -8.26 -0.15 -5.23
C GLN A 117 -9.28 0.92 -5.61
N GLN A 118 -10.24 0.56 -6.44
CA GLN A 118 -11.36 1.43 -6.79
C GLN A 118 -12.65 0.81 -6.28
N LEU A 119 -13.39 1.54 -5.44
CA LEU A 119 -14.67 1.11 -4.89
C LEU A 119 -15.76 2.11 -5.28
N ALA A 120 -16.78 1.65 -6.00
CA ALA A 120 -18.03 2.37 -6.13
C ALA A 120 -18.96 1.92 -5.01
N ILE A 121 -19.41 2.85 -4.17
CA ILE A 121 -20.34 2.55 -3.07
C ILE A 121 -21.64 3.32 -3.22
N ARG A 122 -22.71 2.71 -2.72
CA ARG A 122 -24.00 3.35 -2.50
C ARG A 122 -24.26 3.43 -1.01
N MET A 123 -24.53 4.63 -0.53
CA MET A 123 -24.76 4.96 0.87
C MET A 123 -26.26 4.95 1.19
N PHE A 124 -26.58 4.61 2.43
CA PHE A 124 -27.94 4.47 2.93
C PHE A 124 -28.08 5.11 4.32
N ARG A 125 -29.21 5.77 4.52
CA ARG A 125 -29.63 6.25 5.85
C ARG A 125 -30.26 5.11 6.63
N ARG A 126 -30.25 5.24 7.96
CA ARG A 126 -30.95 4.29 8.84
C ARG A 126 -32.44 4.21 8.48
N GLY A 127 -32.91 3.00 8.18
CA GLY A 127 -34.31 2.72 7.85
C GLY A 127 -34.67 2.92 6.38
N GLU A 128 -33.71 3.27 5.52
CA GLU A 128 -33.93 3.36 4.08
C GLU A 128 -34.11 1.96 3.46
N PRO A 129 -34.99 1.77 2.46
CA PRO A 129 -35.13 0.50 1.77
C PRO A 129 -33.79 -0.01 1.22
N GLY A 130 -33.37 -1.19 1.66
CA GLY A 130 -32.07 -1.78 1.30
C GLY A 130 -30.96 -1.59 2.32
N SER A 131 -31.12 -0.71 3.33
CA SER A 131 -30.12 -0.50 4.38
C SER A 131 -29.89 -1.76 5.24
N ALA A 132 -30.86 -2.68 5.31
CA ALA A 132 -30.73 -3.93 6.06
C ALA A 132 -29.64 -4.87 5.52
N ARG A 133 -29.22 -4.70 4.26
CA ARG A 133 -28.12 -5.45 3.63
C ARG A 133 -26.83 -4.64 3.54
N ALA A 134 -26.86 -3.39 4.00
CA ALA A 134 -25.74 -2.48 3.94
C ALA A 134 -24.78 -2.69 5.12
N ILE A 135 -23.50 -2.47 4.86
CA ILE A 135 -22.44 -2.56 5.85
C ILE A 135 -22.49 -1.29 6.71
N PRO A 136 -22.68 -1.40 8.03
CA PRO A 136 -22.64 -0.26 8.94
C PRO A 136 -21.25 0.36 8.97
N ALA A 137 -21.14 1.66 8.66
CA ALA A 137 -19.85 2.33 8.51
C ALA A 137 -19.07 2.41 9.84
N LYS A 138 -19.77 2.52 10.97
CA LYS A 138 -19.14 2.56 12.30
C LYS A 138 -18.46 1.24 12.67
N ASP A 139 -19.02 0.11 12.24
CA ASP A 139 -18.49 -1.21 12.58
C ASP A 139 -17.17 -1.47 11.84
N VAL A 140 -17.05 -0.96 10.60
CA VAL A 140 -15.81 -1.04 9.80
C VAL A 140 -14.68 -0.21 10.42
N LEU A 141 -15.00 0.94 11.04
CA LEU A 141 -14.01 1.84 11.63
C LEU A 141 -13.68 1.53 13.09
N GLY A 142 -14.54 0.78 13.78
CA GLY A 142 -14.39 0.40 15.18
C GLY A 142 -14.53 1.57 16.17
N PRO A 143 -14.08 1.40 17.42
CA PRO A 143 -14.28 2.37 18.51
C PRO A 143 -13.69 3.76 18.24
N LYS A 144 -12.65 3.84 17.40
CA LYS A 144 -11.95 5.08 17.04
C LYS A 144 -12.54 5.77 15.80
N TRP A 145 -13.75 5.39 15.36
CA TRP A 145 -14.39 5.93 14.15
C TRP A 145 -14.41 7.47 14.10
N ALA A 146 -14.71 8.13 15.22
CA ALA A 146 -14.81 9.59 15.26
C ALA A 146 -13.47 10.29 14.98
N SER A 147 -12.35 9.67 15.38
CA SER A 147 -11.01 10.16 15.05
C SER A 147 -10.71 9.94 13.58
N LYS A 148 -10.93 8.71 13.08
CA LYS A 148 -10.65 8.32 11.69
C LYS A 148 -11.46 9.16 10.68
N VAL A 149 -12.69 9.54 11.03
CA VAL A 149 -13.51 10.43 10.19
C VAL A 149 -12.91 11.84 10.08
N LYS A 150 -12.23 12.34 11.12
CA LYS A 150 -11.59 13.67 11.10
C LYS A 150 -10.26 13.64 10.37
N THR A 151 -9.41 12.66 10.69
CA THR A 151 -8.05 12.56 10.14
C THR A 151 -7.99 11.92 8.77
N GLY A 152 -9.01 11.16 8.38
CA GLY A 152 -8.91 10.19 7.28
C GLY A 152 -8.17 8.93 7.71
N VAL A 153 -8.12 7.95 6.81
CA VAL A 153 -7.31 6.74 6.94
C VAL A 153 -6.21 6.82 5.89
N ALA A 154 -4.96 6.94 6.34
CA ALA A 154 -3.81 7.14 5.47
C ALA A 154 -2.83 5.96 5.51
N THR A 155 -3.12 4.94 6.32
CA THR A 155 -2.15 3.99 6.83
C THR A 155 -2.68 2.57 6.73
N CYS A 156 -1.95 1.72 6.02
CA CYS A 156 -2.28 0.31 5.84
C CYS A 156 -1.82 -0.59 7.01
N VAL A 157 -1.22 0.00 8.05
CA VAL A 157 -0.62 -0.68 9.20
C VAL A 157 -1.46 -0.54 10.48
N ASP A 158 -2.55 0.23 10.44
CA ASP A 158 -3.40 0.43 11.62
C ASP A 158 -4.37 -0.76 11.81
N ASP A 159 -4.03 -1.62 12.77
CA ASP A 159 -4.95 -2.39 13.62
C ASP A 159 -4.99 -1.77 15.03
#